data_AF-A0A968TVV3-F1
#
_entry.id   AF-A0A968TVV3-F1
#
_cell.length_a   1.000
_cell.length_b   1.000
_cell.length_c   1.000
_cell.angle_alpha   90.00
_cell.angle_beta   90.00
_cell.angle_gamma   90.00
#
_symmetry.space_group_name_H-M   'P 1'
#
loop_
_entity.id
_entity.type
_entity.pdbx_description
1 polymer ?
#
loop_
_entity_poly.entity_id
_entity_poly.type
_entity_poly.pdbx_seq_one_letter_code
_entity_poly.pdbx_strand_id
1 'polypeptide(L)'
;MLEKNLVVERGWVEFSVYPLYSPQSLIAEGSANYGIEMAFPGAERWRFESEVLFPLAGLDPAQAETYDAVQEAAKGLSYAGNEAARGYLDGRLDAEAAVDWMVRYGGMGPERAQQRLRFIETYRSYVINYNLGLDLVRGYVEKKAGGDPAKRWEVFGELLSTPRLPSSLQVD
;
A
#
# COMPACT_ATOMS: atom_id res chain seq x y z
N MET A 1 7.94 2.29 16.72
CA MET A 1 7.26 3.49 17.25
C MET A 1 6.04 3.11 18.08
N LEU A 2 5.02 2.43 17.53
CA LEU A 2 3.88 1.93 18.32
C LEU A 2 4.27 1.02 19.50
N GLU A 3 5.00 -0.07 19.26
CA GLU A 3 5.41 -0.99 20.34
C GLU A 3 6.23 -0.27 21.43
N LYS A 4 7.27 0.47 21.01
CA LYS A 4 8.08 1.27 21.93
C LYS A 4 7.22 2.23 22.76
N ASN A 5 6.38 3.04 22.12
CA ASN A 5 5.66 4.12 22.80
C ASN A 5 4.48 3.61 23.62
N LEU A 6 3.76 2.59 23.14
CA LEU A 6 2.54 2.10 23.79
C LEU A 6 2.81 0.92 24.71
N VAL A 7 3.57 -0.07 24.27
CA VAL A 7 3.84 -1.27 25.08
C VAL A 7 4.94 -0.99 26.09
N VAL A 8 6.11 -0.51 25.63
CA VAL A 8 7.28 -0.33 26.51
C VAL A 8 7.15 0.90 27.40
N GLU A 9 6.90 2.08 26.80
CA GLU A 9 6.89 3.34 27.55
C GLU A 9 5.59 3.57 28.34
N ARG A 10 4.43 3.13 27.83
CA ARG A 10 3.12 3.29 28.51
C ARG A 10 2.61 2.04 29.22
N GLY A 11 3.20 0.88 28.99
CA GLY A 11 2.77 -0.38 29.62
C GLY A 11 1.45 -0.95 29.08
N TRP A 12 0.98 -0.49 27.92
CA TRP A 12 -0.28 -0.93 27.32
C TRP A 12 -0.10 -2.26 26.59
N VAL A 13 -0.18 -3.34 27.36
CA VAL A 13 0.09 -4.72 26.89
C VAL A 13 -0.86 -5.16 25.78
N GLU A 14 -2.06 -4.60 25.66
CA GLU A 14 -2.99 -4.88 24.58
C GLU A 14 -2.42 -4.58 23.18
N PHE A 15 -1.47 -3.65 23.07
CA PHE A 15 -0.77 -3.35 21.82
C PHE A 15 0.38 -4.31 21.50
N SER A 16 0.64 -5.31 22.35
CA SER A 16 1.57 -6.42 22.04
C SER A 16 0.94 -7.47 21.12
N VAL A 17 -0.38 -7.43 20.93
CA VAL A 17 -1.11 -8.31 20.02
C VAL A 17 -1.58 -7.50 18.82
N TYR A 18 -1.28 -8.01 17.63
CA TYR A 18 -1.68 -7.38 16.36
C TYR A 18 -2.66 -8.30 15.61
N PRO A 19 -3.97 -8.01 15.63
CA PRO A 19 -4.93 -8.81 14.85
C PRO A 19 -4.81 -8.46 13.36
N LEU A 20 -4.50 -9.46 12.53
CA LEU A 20 -4.34 -9.28 11.08
C LEU A 20 -5.60 -8.69 10.44
N TYR A 21 -6.78 -9.20 10.80
CA TYR A 21 -8.07 -8.67 10.33
C TYR A 21 -8.57 -7.57 11.25
N SER A 22 -7.90 -6.42 11.24
CA SER A 22 -8.31 -5.26 12.02
C SER A 22 -8.20 -3.97 11.20
N PRO A 23 -8.92 -2.90 11.61
CA PRO A 23 -8.74 -1.57 11.06
C PRO A 23 -7.29 -1.06 11.15
N GLN A 24 -6.49 -1.58 12.09
CA GLN A 24 -5.08 -1.22 12.23
C GLN A 24 -4.26 -1.69 11.01
N SER A 25 -4.60 -2.82 10.39
CA SER A 25 -3.94 -3.33 9.17
C SER A 25 -4.10 -2.42 7.97
N LEU A 26 -5.25 -1.76 7.85
CA LEU A 26 -5.46 -0.77 6.81
C LEU A 26 -4.45 0.39 6.94
N ILE A 27 -4.23 0.88 8.16
CA ILE A 27 -3.28 1.97 8.43
C ILE A 27 -1.84 1.47 8.33
N ALA A 28 -1.53 0.30 8.88
CA ALA A 28 -0.17 -0.26 8.89
C ALA A 28 0.32 -0.56 7.48
N GLU A 29 -0.44 -1.31 6.67
CA GLU A 29 -0.10 -1.59 5.27
C GLU A 29 -0.06 -0.30 4.45
N GLY A 30 -1.03 0.60 4.65
CA GLY A 30 -1.04 1.90 3.99
C GLY A 30 0.21 2.73 4.28
N SER A 31 0.61 2.78 5.55
CA SER A 31 1.81 3.49 5.99
C SER A 31 3.11 2.81 5.52
N ALA A 32 3.15 1.48 5.45
CA ALA A 32 4.30 0.76 4.91
C ALA A 32 4.50 1.07 3.41
N ASN A 33 3.42 1.08 2.63
CA ASN A 33 3.47 1.43 1.21
C ASN A 33 3.79 2.92 1.00
N TYR A 34 3.16 3.82 1.76
CA TYR A 34 3.44 5.26 1.67
C TYR A 34 4.86 5.60 2.17
N GLY A 35 5.41 4.80 3.09
CA GLY A 35 6.78 4.93 3.58
C GLY A 35 7.83 4.89 2.47
N ILE A 36 7.55 4.23 1.35
CA ILE A 36 8.42 4.22 0.17
C ILE A 36 8.50 5.62 -0.45
N GLU A 37 7.37 6.32 -0.59
CA GLU A 37 7.32 7.71 -1.10
C GLU A 37 7.86 8.73 -0.10
N MET A 38 7.81 8.39 1.19
CA MET A 38 8.49 9.16 2.24
C MET A 38 10.00 9.07 2.10
N ALA A 39 10.53 7.86 1.90
CA ALA A 39 11.95 7.58 1.79
C ALA A 39 12.56 8.04 0.45
N PHE A 40 11.78 8.00 -0.64
CA PHE A 40 12.22 8.35 -1.98
C PHE A 40 11.25 9.32 -2.66
N PRO A 41 11.24 10.61 -2.28
CA PRO A 41 10.35 11.59 -2.88
C PRO A 41 10.74 11.93 -4.33
N GLY A 42 9.72 12.17 -5.16
CA GLY A 42 9.91 12.60 -6.55
C GLY A 42 10.78 11.64 -7.36
N ALA A 43 11.86 12.15 -7.94
CA ALA A 43 12.76 11.39 -8.80
C ALA A 43 13.80 10.55 -8.02
N GLU A 44 13.85 10.64 -6.69
CA GLU A 44 14.90 9.97 -5.90
C GLU A 44 14.86 8.46 -6.04
N ARG A 45 13.66 7.87 -6.19
CA ARG A 45 13.50 6.42 -6.33
C ARG A 45 14.20 5.90 -7.58
N TRP A 46 13.78 6.37 -8.76
CA TRP A 46 14.32 5.84 -10.00
C TRP A 46 15.78 6.23 -10.21
N ARG A 47 16.26 7.34 -9.62
CA ARG A 47 17.70 7.68 -9.58
C ARG A 47 18.48 6.67 -8.75
N PHE A 48 18.02 6.34 -7.55
CA PHE A 48 18.66 5.32 -6.73
C PHE A 48 18.64 3.95 -7.43
N GLU A 49 17.50 3.59 -8.02
CA GLU A 49 17.37 2.35 -8.79
C GLU A 49 18.34 2.33 -9.98
N SER A 50 18.45 3.42 -10.75
CA SER A 50 19.34 3.50 -11.92
C SER A 50 20.83 3.50 -11.57
N GLU A 51 21.22 4.23 -10.52
CA GLU A 51 22.62 4.39 -10.12
C GLU A 51 23.15 3.17 -9.35
N VAL A 52 22.27 2.45 -8.64
CA VAL A 52 22.68 1.40 -7.70
C VAL A 52 22.07 0.03 -8.06
N LEU A 53 20.74 -0.08 -8.09
CA LEU A 53 20.09 -1.40 -8.13
C LEU A 53 20.16 -2.05 -9.52
N PHE A 54 19.92 -1.27 -10.58
CA PHE A 54 19.94 -1.77 -11.96
C PHE A 54 21.31 -2.33 -12.35
N PRO A 55 22.44 -1.63 -12.11
CA PRO A 55 23.77 -2.19 -12.35
C PRO A 55 24.03 -3.48 -11.58
N LEU A 56 23.63 -3.56 -10.31
CA LEU A 56 23.81 -4.77 -9.48
C LEU A 56 22.98 -5.96 -9.99
N ALA A 57 21.81 -5.68 -10.56
CA ALA A 57 20.92 -6.68 -11.14
C ALA A 57 21.27 -7.03 -12.61
N GLY A 58 22.25 -6.35 -13.22
CA GLY A 58 22.58 -6.51 -14.64
C GLY A 58 21.51 -5.95 -15.59
N LEU A 59 20.71 -4.99 -15.11
CA LEU A 59 19.69 -4.29 -15.89
C LEU A 59 20.26 -2.98 -16.46
N ASP A 60 19.71 -2.51 -17.58
CA ASP A 60 20.12 -1.25 -18.24
C ASP A 60 19.61 -0.03 -17.44
N PRO A 61 20.50 0.79 -16.82
CA PRO A 61 20.11 1.97 -16.05
C PRO A 61 19.28 2.99 -16.83
N ALA A 62 19.44 3.06 -18.16
CA ALA A 62 18.68 3.99 -18.99
C ALA A 62 17.17 3.67 -19.02
N GLN A 63 16.78 2.45 -18.64
CA GLN A 63 15.39 2.03 -18.59
C GLN A 63 14.69 2.41 -17.27
N ALA A 64 15.43 2.84 -16.24
CA ALA A 64 14.88 3.02 -14.89
C ALA A 64 13.75 4.08 -14.83
N GLU A 65 13.93 5.24 -15.47
CA GLU A 65 12.89 6.27 -15.51
C GLU A 65 11.64 5.81 -16.27
N THR A 66 11.83 5.09 -17.39
CA THR A 66 10.70 4.53 -18.15
C THR A 66 9.97 3.46 -17.34
N TYR A 67 10.70 2.60 -16.65
CA TYR A 67 10.14 1.59 -15.77
C TYR A 67 9.31 2.22 -14.65
N ASP A 68 9.85 3.23 -13.96
CA ASP A 68 9.14 3.97 -12.91
C ASP A 68 7.86 4.63 -13.45
N ALA A 69 7.94 5.31 -14.60
CA ALA A 69 6.77 5.92 -15.24
C ALA A 69 5.66 4.91 -15.57
N VAL A 70 6.03 3.72 -16.07
CA VAL A 70 5.08 2.63 -16.32
C VAL A 70 4.46 2.13 -15.02
N GLN A 71 5.26 1.97 -13.97
CA GLN A 71 4.76 1.53 -12.67
C GLN A 71 3.80 2.54 -12.05
N GLU A 72 4.13 3.84 -12.08
CA GLU A 72 3.25 4.92 -11.61
C GLU A 72 1.92 4.92 -12.37
N ALA A 73 1.96 4.81 -13.70
CA ALA A 73 0.75 4.73 -14.52
C ALA A 73 -0.10 3.48 -14.19
N ALA A 74 0.55 2.36 -13.89
CA ALA A 74 -0.11 1.10 -13.55
C ALA A 74 -0.71 1.07 -12.14
N LYS A 75 -0.28 1.92 -11.20
CA LYS A 75 -0.77 1.92 -9.81
C LYS A 75 -2.29 2.00 -9.71
N GLY A 76 -2.91 2.83 -10.53
CA GLY A 76 -4.37 3.01 -10.56
C GLY A 76 -5.15 1.73 -10.91
N LEU A 77 -4.53 0.81 -11.66
CA LEU A 77 -5.14 -0.47 -12.04
C LEU A 77 -5.29 -1.42 -10.86
N SER A 78 -4.58 -1.18 -9.74
CA SER A 78 -4.64 -2.04 -8.56
C SER A 78 -6.07 -2.17 -7.99
N TYR A 79 -6.93 -1.16 -8.18
CA TYR A 79 -8.33 -1.20 -7.77
C TYR A 79 -9.18 -2.21 -8.56
N ALA A 80 -8.76 -2.61 -9.77
CA ALA A 80 -9.40 -3.72 -10.47
C ALA A 80 -9.34 -5.01 -9.65
N GLY A 81 -8.26 -5.23 -8.89
CA GLY A 81 -8.15 -6.34 -7.96
C GLY A 81 -9.14 -6.27 -6.79
N ASN A 82 -9.48 -5.07 -6.33
CA ASN A 82 -10.50 -4.88 -5.27
C ASN A 82 -11.90 -5.21 -5.81
N GLU A 83 -12.21 -4.78 -7.03
CA GLU A 83 -13.49 -5.08 -7.66
C GLU A 83 -13.64 -6.57 -7.99
N ALA A 84 -12.56 -7.22 -8.45
CA ALA A 84 -12.54 -8.68 -8.59
C ALA A 84 -12.81 -9.37 -7.25
N ALA A 85 -12.14 -8.94 -6.18
CA ALA A 85 -12.34 -9.50 -4.84
C ALA A 85 -13.78 -9.30 -4.36
N ARG A 86 -14.35 -8.09 -4.51
CA ARG A 86 -15.73 -7.80 -4.13
C ARG A 86 -16.71 -8.67 -4.94
N GLY A 87 -16.56 -8.68 -6.26
CA GLY A 87 -17.42 -9.47 -7.14
C GLY A 87 -17.38 -10.97 -6.84
N TYR A 88 -16.18 -11.52 -6.62
CA TYR A 88 -15.99 -12.93 -6.28
C TYR A 88 -16.57 -13.29 -4.90
N LEU A 89 -16.25 -12.50 -3.87
CA LEU A 89 -16.71 -12.76 -2.51
C LEU A 89 -18.22 -12.55 -2.33
N ASP A 90 -18.82 -11.65 -3.13
CA ASP A 90 -20.27 -11.46 -3.19
C ASP A 90 -20.99 -12.55 -4.00
N GLY A 91 -20.27 -13.47 -4.64
CA GLY A 91 -20.82 -14.49 -5.54
C GLY A 91 -21.35 -13.94 -6.87
N ARG A 92 -21.00 -12.70 -7.23
CA ARG A 92 -21.35 -12.07 -8.52
C ARG A 92 -20.42 -12.48 -9.65
N LEU A 93 -19.20 -12.91 -9.32
CA LEU A 93 -18.23 -13.49 -10.23
C LEU A 93 -17.85 -14.88 -9.73
N ASP A 94 -17.69 -15.84 -10.64
CA ASP A 94 -17.00 -17.07 -10.33
C ASP A 94 -15.46 -16.87 -10.40
N ALA A 95 -14.71 -17.94 -10.13
CA ALA A 95 -13.25 -17.90 -10.10
C ALA A 95 -12.64 -17.51 -11.45
N GLU A 96 -13.18 -18.04 -12.55
CA GLU A 96 -12.69 -17.78 -13.91
C GLU A 96 -12.95 -16.31 -14.28
N ALA A 97 -14.17 -15.82 -14.07
CA ALA A 97 -14.54 -14.43 -14.32
C ALA A 97 -13.74 -13.44 -13.47
N ALA A 98 -13.42 -13.79 -12.21
CA ALA A 98 -12.57 -12.96 -11.35
C ALA A 98 -11.12 -12.90 -11.85
N VAL A 99 -10.57 -14.01 -12.34
CA VAL A 99 -9.23 -14.04 -12.97
C VAL A 99 -9.23 -13.21 -14.25
N ASP A 100 -10.20 -13.42 -15.13
CA ASP A 100 -10.32 -12.68 -16.39
C ASP A 100 -10.48 -11.18 -16.16
N TRP A 101 -11.23 -10.78 -15.13
CA TRP A 101 -11.33 -9.38 -14.72
C TRP A 101 -9.97 -8.79 -14.37
N MET A 102 -9.17 -9.48 -13.55
CA MET A 102 -7.85 -9.01 -13.14
C MET A 102 -6.84 -8.99 -14.30
N VAL A 103 -6.96 -9.92 -15.25
CA VAL A 103 -6.15 -9.88 -16.49
C VAL A 103 -6.52 -8.65 -17.31
N ARG A 104 -7.82 -8.47 -17.60
CA ARG A 104 -8.31 -7.43 -18.50
C ARG A 104 -8.14 -6.02 -17.95
N TYR A 105 -8.46 -5.82 -16.67
CA TYR A 105 -8.52 -4.48 -16.07
C TYR A 105 -7.37 -4.20 -15.10
N GLY A 106 -6.73 -5.25 -14.56
CA GLY A 106 -5.59 -5.12 -13.64
C GLY A 106 -4.23 -5.24 -14.31
N GLY A 107 -4.17 -5.52 -15.62
CA GLY A 107 -2.91 -5.71 -16.36
C GLY A 107 -2.09 -6.90 -15.87
N MET A 108 -2.72 -7.87 -15.20
CA MET A 108 -2.02 -9.03 -14.65
C MET A 108 -1.85 -10.12 -15.72
N GLY A 109 -0.70 -10.80 -15.72
CA GLY A 109 -0.58 -12.08 -16.41
C GLY A 109 -1.53 -13.12 -15.81
N PRO A 110 -2.04 -14.09 -16.60
CA PRO A 110 -3.02 -15.08 -16.13
C PRO A 110 -2.60 -15.82 -14.85
N GLU A 111 -1.34 -16.27 -14.79
CA GLU A 111 -0.80 -16.98 -13.62
C GLU A 111 -0.79 -16.11 -12.36
N ARG A 112 -0.44 -14.82 -12.52
CA ARG A 112 -0.47 -13.84 -11.42
C ARG A 112 -1.90 -13.54 -10.97
N ALA A 113 -2.84 -13.44 -11.89
CA ALA A 113 -4.25 -13.26 -11.57
C ALA A 113 -4.81 -14.46 -10.79
N GLN A 114 -4.48 -15.70 -11.18
CA GLN A 114 -4.84 -16.90 -10.44
C GLN A 114 -4.21 -16.92 -9.04
N GLN A 115 -2.93 -16.54 -8.92
CA GLN A 115 -2.28 -16.41 -7.61
C GLN A 115 -2.96 -15.35 -6.74
N ARG A 116 -3.34 -14.21 -7.34
CA ARG A 116 -4.06 -13.15 -6.65
C ARG A 116 -5.44 -13.63 -6.19
N LEU A 117 -6.14 -14.45 -6.97
CA LEU A 117 -7.41 -15.05 -6.54
C LEU A 117 -7.22 -15.95 -5.30
N ARG A 118 -6.19 -16.81 -5.27
CA ARG A 118 -5.88 -17.62 -4.06
C ARG A 118 -5.59 -16.76 -2.84
N PHE A 119 -4.95 -15.61 -3.04
CA PHE A 119 -4.72 -14.64 -1.97
C PHE A 119 -6.04 -14.01 -1.50
N ILE A 120 -6.95 -13.64 -2.41
CA ILE A 120 -8.31 -13.16 -2.09
C ILE A 120 -9.09 -14.25 -1.33
N GLU A 121 -8.97 -15.51 -1.72
CA GLU A 121 -9.60 -16.62 -1.00
C GLU A 121 -9.04 -16.78 0.40
N THR A 122 -7.75 -16.57 0.61
CA THR A 122 -7.16 -16.72 1.94
C THR A 122 -7.49 -15.53 2.83
N TYR A 123 -7.33 -14.31 2.31
CA TYR A 123 -7.32 -13.08 3.10
C TYR A 123 -8.55 -12.20 2.90
N ARG A 124 -9.46 -12.56 2.00
CA ARG A 124 -10.77 -11.92 1.82
C ARG A 124 -10.62 -10.42 1.56
N SER A 125 -11.32 -9.59 2.34
CA SER A 125 -11.30 -8.13 2.24
C SER A 125 -9.97 -7.49 2.63
N TYR A 126 -9.03 -8.22 3.23
CA TYR A 126 -7.71 -7.70 3.60
C TYR A 126 -6.96 -7.08 2.41
N VAL A 127 -7.24 -7.54 1.18
CA VAL A 127 -6.62 -7.04 -0.05
C VAL A 127 -6.75 -5.53 -0.26
N ILE A 128 -7.75 -4.88 0.34
CA ILE A 128 -7.94 -3.42 0.24
C ILE A 128 -6.85 -2.66 1.01
N ASN A 129 -6.18 -3.30 1.96
CA ASN A 129 -5.19 -2.64 2.81
C ASN A 129 -4.01 -2.06 2.02
N TYR A 130 -3.70 -2.64 0.85
CA TYR A 130 -2.56 -2.24 0.03
C TYR A 130 -2.79 -0.97 -0.80
N ASN A 131 -4.00 -0.74 -1.31
CA ASN A 131 -4.31 0.42 -2.15
C ASN A 131 -5.16 1.45 -1.41
N LEU A 132 -6.31 1.07 -0.86
CA LEU A 132 -7.15 1.97 -0.09
C LEU A 132 -6.44 2.45 1.17
N GLY A 133 -5.67 1.57 1.82
CA GLY A 133 -4.84 1.96 2.97
C GLY A 133 -3.78 2.99 2.58
N LEU A 134 -3.09 2.77 1.45
CA LEU A 134 -2.11 3.70 0.91
C LEU A 134 -2.75 5.06 0.63
N ASP A 135 -3.85 5.10 -0.10
CA ASP A 135 -4.53 6.34 -0.46
C ASP A 135 -5.04 7.10 0.78
N LEU A 136 -5.59 6.39 1.76
CA LEU A 136 -6.05 6.97 3.01
C LEU A 136 -4.90 7.61 3.80
N VAL A 137 -3.78 6.89 3.95
CA VAL A 137 -2.60 7.41 4.68
C VAL A 137 -1.96 8.57 3.92
N ARG A 138 -1.77 8.42 2.60
CA ARG A 138 -1.24 9.48 1.75
C ARG A 138 -2.09 10.75 1.85
N GLY A 139 -3.40 10.63 1.63
CA GLY A 139 -4.32 11.77 1.68
C GLY A 139 -4.28 12.50 3.03
N TYR A 140 -4.27 11.75 4.13
CA TYR A 140 -4.13 12.31 5.48
C TYR A 140 -2.83 13.09 5.67
N VAL A 141 -1.69 12.46 5.33
CA VAL A 141 -0.37 13.06 5.54
C VAL A 141 -0.19 14.28 4.67
N GLU A 142 -0.46 14.17 3.36
CA GLU A 142 -0.26 15.25 2.40
C GLU A 142 -1.14 16.48 2.72
N LYS A 143 -2.42 16.26 3.09
CA LYS A 143 -3.30 17.37 3.46
C LYS A 143 -2.82 18.09 4.72
N LYS A 144 -2.39 17.36 5.76
CA LYS A 144 -1.91 17.98 7.00
C LYS A 144 -0.54 18.65 6.84
N ALA A 145 0.32 18.08 6.01
CA ALA A 145 1.63 18.62 5.70
C ALA A 145 1.54 19.91 4.87
N GLY A 146 0.55 20.02 3.98
CA GLY A 146 0.39 21.20 3.14
C GLY A 146 1.59 21.45 2.20
N GLY A 147 2.24 20.37 1.75
CA GLY A 147 3.42 20.42 0.89
C GLY A 147 4.76 20.68 1.59
N ASP A 148 4.79 20.84 2.92
CA ASP A 148 6.03 20.98 3.69
C ASP A 148 6.66 19.60 3.96
N PRO A 149 7.88 19.31 3.45
CA PRO A 149 8.54 18.02 3.66
C PRO A 149 8.86 17.69 5.11
N ALA A 150 9.23 18.68 5.93
CA ALA A 150 9.53 18.47 7.34
C ALA A 150 8.25 18.13 8.11
N LYS A 151 7.17 18.87 7.82
CA LYS A 151 5.85 18.60 8.40
C LYS A 151 5.29 17.25 7.94
N ARG A 152 5.59 16.82 6.71
CA ARG A 152 5.25 15.49 6.20
C ARG A 152 5.80 14.38 7.08
N TRP A 153 7.08 14.47 7.45
CA TRP A 153 7.72 13.53 8.37
C TRP A 153 7.15 13.60 9.79
N GLU A 154 6.86 14.80 10.29
CA GLU A 154 6.23 15.00 11.60
C GLU A 154 4.86 14.29 11.67
N VAL A 155 3.97 14.57 10.71
CA VAL A 155 2.62 13.98 10.65
C VAL A 155 2.70 12.47 10.47
N PHE A 156 3.60 11.97 9.61
CA PHE A 156 3.78 10.53 9.42
C PHE A 156 4.31 9.85 10.68
N GLY A 157 5.26 10.46 11.39
CA GLY A 157 5.78 9.98 12.66
C GLY A 157 4.70 9.95 13.76
N GLU A 158 3.85 10.98 13.83
CA GLU A 158 2.72 11.03 14.76
C GLU A 158 1.71 9.90 14.47
N LEU A 159 1.38 9.69 13.20
CA LEU A 159 0.49 8.62 12.76
C LEU A 159 1.01 7.25 13.20
N LEU A 160 2.31 6.99 13.03
CA LEU A 160 2.97 5.73 13.42
C LEU A 160 3.24 5.58 14.92
N SER A 161 2.90 6.59 15.72
CA SER A 161 3.18 6.64 17.15
C SER A 161 1.91 6.71 18.01
N THR A 162 0.74 6.86 17.39
CA THR A 162 -0.54 7.05 18.08
C THR A 162 -1.56 6.01 17.61
N PRO A 163 -2.43 5.51 18.51
CA PRO A 163 -3.54 4.67 18.09
C PRO A 163 -4.55 5.50 17.30
N ARG A 164 -4.91 5.03 16.09
CA ARG A 164 -5.84 5.71 15.18
C ARG A 164 -6.86 4.74 14.63
N LEU A 165 -8.04 5.26 14.34
CA LEU A 165 -9.07 4.57 13.56
C LEU A 165 -8.99 5.05 12.12
N PRO A 166 -9.28 4.21 11.10
CA PRO A 166 -9.28 4.65 9.71
C PRO A 166 -10.18 5.85 9.44
N SER A 167 -11.33 5.95 10.11
CA SER A 167 -12.23 7.11 10.00
C SER A 167 -11.57 8.42 10.45
N SER A 168 -10.59 8.38 11.35
CA SER A 168 -9.86 9.57 11.80
C SER A 168 -8.82 10.08 10.81
N LEU A 169 -8.54 9.31 9.74
CA LEU A 169 -7.66 9.72 8.64
C LEU A 169 -8.44 10.31 7.46
N GLN A 170 -9.77 10.23 7.47
CA GLN A 170 -10.57 10.84 6.42
C GLN A 170 -10.38 12.35 6.42
N VAL A 171 -10.25 12.90 5.22
CA VAL A 171 -9.98 14.31 4.99
C VAL A 171 -11.09 14.88 4.11
N ASP A 172 -11.81 15.88 4.62
CA ASP A 172 -12.90 16.56 3.90
C ASP A 172 -12.47 17.28 2.61
#